data_AF-A0A2W1BY40-F1
#
_entry.id   AF-A0A2W1BY40-F1
#
_cell.length_a   1.000
_cell.length_b   1.000
_cell.length_c   1.000
_cell.angle_alpha   90.00
_cell.angle_beta   90.00
_cell.angle_gamma   90.00
#
_symmetry.space_group_name_H-M   'P 1'
#
loop_
_entity.id
_entity.type
_entity.pdbx_description
1 polymer ?
#
loop_
_entity_poly.entity_id
_entity_poly.type
_entity_poly.pdbx_seq_one_letter_code
_entity_poly.pdbx_strand_id
1 'polypeptide(L)' 'MAVFGITLRYVWFAVPMGGYFVGKYLDDQETLRMTNFRDKSKLYGPKYKAGDPPSWP' A
#
# COMPACT_ATOMS: atom_id res chain seq x y z
N MET A 1 29.76 18.48 -8.79
CA MET A 1 29.62 18.62 -7.32
C MET A 1 28.90 17.39 -6.79
N ALA A 2 29.58 16.53 -6.04
CA ALA A 2 28.95 15.43 -5.31
C ALA A 2 28.75 15.91 -3.87
N VAL A 3 27.51 15.92 -3.39
CA VAL A 3 27.20 16.21 -1.99
C VAL A 3 27.27 14.85 -1.27
N PHE A 4 28.20 14.70 -0.33
CA PHE A 4 28.46 13.45 0.41
C PHE A 4 28.73 12.19 -0.46
N GLY A 5 29.43 12.33 -1.59
CA GLY A 5 29.75 11.19 -2.47
C GLY A 5 28.58 10.69 -3.32
N ILE A 6 27.38 11.24 -3.11
CA ILE A 6 26.21 11.01 -3.96
C ILE A 6 26.36 11.88 -5.20
N THR A 7 26.64 11.23 -6.32
CA THR A 7 26.63 11.83 -7.65
C THR A 7 25.21 11.85 -8.23
N LEU A 8 24.93 12.75 -9.18
CA LEU A 8 23.66 12.83 -9.93
C LEU A 8 23.23 11.47 -10.54
N ARG A 9 24.17 10.56 -10.74
CA ARG A 9 23.92 9.20 -11.24
C ARG A 9 23.08 8.35 -10.28
N TYR A 10 23.18 8.57 -8.96
CA TYR A 10 22.39 7.83 -7.98
C TYR A 10 20.92 8.29 -7.89
N VAL A 11 20.63 9.52 -8.33
CA VAL A 11 19.25 10.04 -8.42
C VAL A 11 18.41 9.21 -9.39
N TRP A 12 19.03 8.63 -10.42
CA TRP A 12 18.34 7.76 -11.36
C TRP A 12 17.84 6.44 -10.76
N PHE A 13 18.42 5.98 -9.64
CA PHE A 13 17.85 4.86 -8.87
C PHE A 13 16.65 5.28 -8.02
N ALA A 14 16.58 6.54 -7.61
CA ALA A 14 15.46 7.06 -6.85
C ALA A 14 14.16 7.15 -7.68
N VAL A 15 14.27 7.28 -9.01
CA VAL A 15 13.11 7.36 -9.91
C VAL A 15 12.26 6.08 -9.90
N PRO A 16 12.79 4.87 -10.19
CA PRO A 16 11.98 3.64 -10.15
C PRO A 16 11.50 3.32 -8.72
N MET A 17 12.32 3.57 -7.70
CA MET A 17 11.88 3.39 -6.30
C MET A 17 10.74 4.33 -5.94
N GLY A 18 10.85 5.62 -6.29
CA GLY A 18 9.80 6.61 -6.08
C GLY A 18 8.50 6.25 -6.80
N GLY A 19 8.59 5.83 -8.06
CA GLY A 19 7.44 5.34 -8.82
C GLY A 19 6.75 4.14 -8.15
N TYR A 20 7.52 3.17 -7.66
CA TYR A 20 6.98 2.02 -6.93
C TYR A 20 6.24 2.42 -5.65
N PHE A 21 6.85 3.27 -4.81
CA PHE A 21 6.22 3.70 -3.57
C PHE A 21 4.95 4.53 -3.80
N VAL A 22 4.96 5.41 -4.81
CA VAL A 22 3.79 6.19 -5.18
C VAL A 22 2.68 5.28 -5.72
N GLY A 23 3.02 4.33 -6.60
CA GLY A 23 2.06 3.35 -7.11
C GLY A 23 1.43 2.52 -5.99
N LYS A 24 2.27 1.97 -5.09
CA LYS A 24 1.80 1.25 -3.90
C LYS A 24 0.86 2.09 -3.04
N TYR A 25 1.20 3.36 -2.80
CA TYR A 25 0.35 4.24 -2.01
C TYR A 25 -1.04 4.42 -2.65
N LEU A 26 -1.10 4.60 -3.97
CA LEU A 26 -2.36 4.71 -4.70
C LEU A 26 -3.18 3.42 -4.62
N ASP A 27 -2.54 2.26 -4.79
CA ASP A 27 -3.20 0.94 -4.67
C ASP A 27 -3.74 0.69 -3.25
N ASP A 28 -3.01 1.11 -2.22
CA ASP A 28 -3.45 0.99 -0.82
C ASP A 28 -4.69 1.87 -0.58
N GLN A 29 -4.75 3.09 -1.16
CA GLN A 29 -5.93 3.95 -1.09
C GLN A 29 -7.14 3.34 -1.82
N GLU A 30 -6.93 2.77 -3.01
CA GLU A 30 -8.00 2.10 -3.76
C GLU A 30 -8.53 0.88 -2.98
N THR A 31 -7.63 0.12 -2.35
CA THR A 31 -7.98 -1.02 -1.49
C THR A 31 -8.87 -0.60 -0.32
N LEU A 32 -8.57 0.54 0.33
CA LEU A 32 -9.42 1.09 1.39
C LEU A 32 -10.83 1.45 0.89
N ARG A 33 -10.96 1.93 -0.36
CA ARG A 33 -12.27 2.19 -0.98
C ARG A 33 -13.06 0.92 -1.28
N MET A 34 -12.38 -0.21 -1.46
CA MET A 34 -12.97 -1.53 -1.75
C MET A 34 -13.42 -2.32 -0.51
N THR A 35 -13.50 -1.69 0.66
CA THR A 35 -13.86 -2.38 1.92
C THR A 35 -15.36 -2.56 2.15
N ASN A 36 -16.23 -2.05 1.26
CA ASN A 36 -17.68 -2.09 1.44
C ASN A 36 -18.28 -3.51 1.53
N PHE A 37 -17.70 -4.47 0.79
CA PHE A 37 -18.13 -5.88 0.80
C PHE A 37 -17.21 -6.79 1.63
N ARG A 38 -16.26 -6.19 2.35
CA ARG A 38 -15.38 -6.91 3.25
C ARG A 38 -16.19 -7.70 4.27
N ASP A 39 -15.81 -8.95 4.49
CA ASP A 39 -16.43 -9.87 5.46
C ASP A 39 -17.91 -10.19 5.23
N LYS A 40 -18.44 -9.90 4.03
CA LYS A 40 -19.84 -10.18 3.65
C LYS A 40 -19.98 -11.31 2.63
N SER A 41 -18.87 -11.92 2.22
CA SER A 41 -18.89 -13.02 1.25
C SER A 41 -19.48 -14.31 1.84
N LYS A 42 -20.05 -15.17 1.00
CA LYS A 42 -20.63 -16.45 1.44
C LYS A 42 -19.58 -17.42 2.02
N LEU A 43 -18.32 -17.31 1.58
CA LEU A 43 -17.21 -18.16 2.04
C LEU A 43 -16.55 -17.61 3.31
N TYR A 44 -16.35 -16.29 3.38
CA TYR A 44 -15.63 -15.59 4.45
C TYR A 44 -16.53 -14.58 5.16
N GLY A 45 -17.78 -14.97 5.43
CA GLY A 45 -18.76 -14.13 6.12
C GLY A 45 -18.29 -13.72 7.53
N PRO A 46 -19.08 -12.92 8.26
CA PRO A 46 -18.63 -12.30 9.51
C PRO A 46 -18.41 -13.39 10.57
N LYS A 47 -17.15 -13.68 10.88
CA LYS A 47 -16.72 -14.57 11.99
C LYS A 47 -16.07 -13.80 13.13
N TYR A 48 -16.32 -12.50 13.22
CA TYR A 48 -15.65 -11.60 14.16
C TYR A 48 -16.40 -11.52 15.48
N LYS A 49 -15.64 -11.48 16.58
CA LYS A 49 -16.13 -11.06 17.89
C LYS A 49 -16.16 -9.54 17.93
N ALA A 50 -16.96 -8.99 18.85
CA ALA A 50 -16.97 -7.55 19.08
C ALA A 50 -15.56 -7.07 19.47
N GLY A 51 -14.99 -6.16 18.67
CA GLY A 51 -13.64 -5.60 18.88
C GLY A 51 -12.53 -6.21 18.02
N ASP A 52 -12.80 -7.26 17.23
CA ASP A 52 -11.80 -7.79 16.31
C ASP A 52 -11.54 -6.81 15.14
N PRO A 53 -10.28 -6.69 14.68
CA PRO A 53 -9.98 -5.93 13.47
C PRO A 53 -10.61 -6.59 12.24
N PRO A 54 -10.85 -5.83 11.15
CA PRO A 54 -11.33 -6.40 9.90
C PRO A 54 -10.33 -7.38 9.28
N SER A 55 -10.78 -8.26 8.38
CA SER A 55 -9.85 -9.21 7.70
C SER A 55 -8.74 -8.54 6.89
N TRP A 56 -9.03 -7.40 6.27
CA TRP A 56 -8.11 -6.67 5.40
C TRP A 56 -8.58 -5.24 5.11
N PRO A 57 -7.73 -4.32 4.62
CA PRO A 57 -6.29 -4.45 4.65
C PRO A 57 -5.78 -4.62 6.08
#